data_AF-E9AEW3-F1
#
_entry.id   AF-E9AEW3-F1
#
_cell.length_a   1.000
_cell.length_b   1.000
_cell.length_c   1.000
_cell.angle_alpha   90.00
_cell.angle_beta   90.00
_cell.angle_gamma   90.00
#
_symmetry.space_group_name_H-M   'P 1'
#
loop_
_entity.id
_entity.type
_entity.pdbx_description
1 polymer ?
#
loop_
_entity_poly.entity_id
_entity_poly.type
_entity_poly.pdbx_seq_one_letter_code
_entity_poly.pdbx_strand_id
1 'polypeptide(L)'
;MSLLEERYAPPSQRGVLYFNTIPRDMRPQEIRLHFNRYGEIRRMKFIPFPKKARRPGGPLLPLQYKEGWMEFTSASDAQHAALCMNGQAIDVKRQRRCYGQLWTVRFMDGFTWDLLVEEAEGKRRARRAAEVEARRAERSMNETYRRMVMQAEQQRKAKRRPREKVEAASHSDADAEGDASNPSVATDSGASRVRGGTGRRTAAKSFTKLKAHSAKKSELDPTKKVKRRRDA
;
A
#
# COMPACT_ATOMS: atom_id res chain seq x y z
N MET A 1 -15.43 0.55 48.13
CA MET A 1 -15.92 0.49 46.73
C MET A 1 -14.86 1.14 45.85
N SER A 2 -14.51 0.52 44.73
CA SER A 2 -13.26 0.81 44.03
C SER A 2 -13.35 2.06 43.15
N LEU A 3 -12.33 2.92 43.19
CA LEU A 3 -12.17 4.14 42.35
C LEU A 3 -12.26 3.89 40.82
N LEU A 4 -12.29 2.63 40.38
CA LEU A 4 -12.38 2.23 38.97
C LEU A 4 -13.83 2.14 38.48
N GLU A 5 -14.78 1.85 39.36
CA GLU A 5 -16.22 1.88 39.02
C GLU A 5 -16.75 3.30 38.87
N GLU A 6 -16.14 4.26 39.57
CA GLU A 6 -16.56 5.67 39.60
C GLU A 6 -16.40 6.41 38.26
N ARG A 7 -15.65 5.84 37.30
CA ARG A 7 -15.41 6.44 35.96
C ARG A 7 -15.95 5.60 34.81
N TYR A 8 -16.67 4.51 35.09
CA TYR A 8 -17.23 3.67 34.04
C TYR A 8 -18.60 4.19 33.59
N ALA A 9 -18.62 4.99 32.51
CA ALA A 9 -19.87 5.28 31.80
C ALA A 9 -20.24 4.08 30.90
N PRO A 10 -21.42 3.45 31.03
CA PRO A 10 -21.85 2.37 30.14
C PRO A 10 -22.08 2.89 28.71
N PRO A 11 -21.88 2.07 27.66
CA PRO A 11 -22.04 2.51 26.27
C PRO A 11 -23.40 3.13 25.93
N SER A 12 -24.47 2.72 26.61
CA SER A 12 -25.83 3.24 26.42
C SER A 12 -26.00 4.70 26.86
N GLN A 13 -25.16 5.18 27.77
CA GLN A 13 -25.19 6.57 28.22
C GLN A 13 -24.28 7.48 27.41
N ARG A 14 -23.41 6.91 26.56
CA ARG A 14 -22.41 7.68 25.80
C ARG A 14 -23.00 8.24 24.54
N GLY A 15 -22.46 9.39 24.13
CA GLY A 15 -22.81 10.03 22.86
C GLY A 15 -21.60 10.18 21.95
N VAL A 16 -21.81 10.05 20.65
CA VAL A 16 -20.75 10.27 19.66
C VAL A 16 -21.11 11.46 18.77
N LEU A 17 -20.14 12.37 18.62
CA LEU A 17 -20.17 13.44 17.64
C LEU A 17 -19.43 13.03 16.38
N TYR A 18 -20.05 13.33 15.24
CA TYR A 18 -19.46 13.22 13.92
C TYR A 18 -19.07 14.59 13.39
N PHE A 19 -17.83 14.69 12.91
CA PHE A 19 -17.26 15.86 12.27
C PHE A 19 -17.17 15.58 10.76
N ASN A 20 -18.00 16.25 9.97
CA ASN A 20 -18.01 16.08 8.52
C ASN A 20 -16.83 16.80 7.85
N THR A 21 -16.45 17.96 8.36
CA THR A 21 -15.29 18.71 7.87
C THR A 21 -14.56 19.31 9.04
N ILE A 22 -13.24 19.08 9.07
CA ILE A 22 -12.37 19.62 10.11
C ILE A 22 -11.61 20.80 9.54
N PRO A 23 -11.56 21.93 10.28
CA PRO A 23 -10.86 23.13 9.85
C PRO A 23 -9.40 22.85 9.50
N ARG A 24 -8.89 23.53 8.48
CA ARG A 24 -7.50 23.35 8.03
C ARG A 24 -6.52 23.73 9.14
N ASP A 25 -5.42 23.00 9.26
CA ASP A 25 -4.37 23.21 10.26
C ASP A 25 -4.85 23.13 11.73
N MET A 26 -5.99 22.48 11.96
CA MET A 26 -6.51 22.23 13.30
C MET A 26 -6.19 20.80 13.75
N ARG A 27 -5.57 20.68 14.93
CA ARG A 27 -5.19 19.37 15.49
C ARG A 27 -6.32 18.79 16.34
N PRO A 28 -6.49 17.46 16.41
CA PRO A 28 -7.50 16.80 17.24
C PRO A 28 -7.49 17.25 18.71
N GLN A 29 -6.29 17.52 19.27
CA GLN A 29 -6.15 18.02 20.63
C GLN A 29 -6.74 19.43 20.79
N GLU A 30 -6.64 20.28 19.77
CA GLU A 30 -7.23 21.62 19.78
C GLU A 30 -8.76 21.51 19.70
N ILE A 31 -9.27 20.60 18.87
CA ILE A 31 -10.72 20.32 18.79
C ILE A 31 -11.22 19.86 20.17
N ARG A 32 -10.50 18.95 20.84
CA ARG A 32 -10.85 18.53 22.20
C ARG A 32 -11.00 19.73 23.13
N LEU A 33 -10.08 20.69 23.12
CA LEU A 33 -10.16 21.87 23.99
C LEU A 33 -11.43 22.70 23.76
N HIS A 34 -11.85 22.88 22.51
CA HIS A 34 -13.10 23.59 22.21
C HIS A 34 -14.35 22.87 22.74
N PHE A 35 -14.35 21.54 22.70
CA PHE A 35 -15.49 20.71 23.07
C PHE A 35 -15.49 20.30 24.56
N ASN A 36 -14.35 20.40 25.25
CA ASN A 36 -14.19 20.01 26.66
C ASN A 36 -15.07 20.82 27.63
N ARG A 37 -15.59 21.98 27.18
CA ARG A 37 -16.49 22.82 27.98
C ARG A 37 -17.91 22.27 28.12
N TYR A 38 -18.31 21.33 27.26
CA TYR A 38 -19.67 20.78 27.23
C TYR A 38 -19.81 19.48 28.02
N GLY A 39 -18.70 18.77 28.25
CA GLY A 39 -18.71 17.49 28.95
C GLY A 39 -17.37 16.76 28.84
N GLU A 40 -17.25 15.64 29.53
CA GLU A 40 -16.03 14.83 29.52
C GLU A 40 -15.90 14.02 28.22
N ILE A 41 -14.77 14.20 27.54
CA ILE A 41 -14.45 13.50 26.29
C ILE A 41 -13.58 12.27 26.60
N ARG A 42 -14.08 11.09 26.21
CA ARG A 42 -13.44 9.80 26.49
C ARG A 42 -12.51 9.36 25.37
N ARG A 43 -13.02 9.29 24.13
CA ARG A 43 -12.27 8.80 22.95
C ARG A 43 -12.45 9.75 21.78
N MET A 44 -11.44 9.84 20.91
CA MET A 44 -11.53 10.63 19.68
C MET A 44 -10.67 10.03 18.55
N LYS A 45 -11.14 10.16 17.31
CA LYS A 45 -10.55 9.52 16.13
C LYS A 45 -10.81 10.44 14.96
N PHE A 46 -9.73 10.88 14.36
CA PHE A 46 -9.78 11.77 13.21
C PHE A 46 -8.95 11.14 12.09
N ILE A 47 -9.51 11.08 10.88
CA ILE A 47 -8.86 10.46 9.73
C ILE A 47 -8.03 11.52 9.00
N PRO A 48 -6.69 11.46 9.06
CA PRO A 48 -5.86 12.45 8.39
C PRO A 48 -5.97 12.33 6.87
N PHE A 49 -6.02 13.47 6.21
CA PHE A 49 -6.10 13.60 4.77
C PHE A 49 -5.31 14.84 4.31
N PRO A 50 -4.38 14.74 3.34
CA PRO A 50 -3.85 13.53 2.74
C PRO A 50 -2.93 12.77 3.70
N LYS A 51 -2.79 11.45 3.50
CA LYS A 51 -1.85 10.62 4.27
C LYS A 51 -0.40 10.98 3.89
N LYS A 52 0.17 11.99 4.55
CA LYS A 52 1.58 12.42 4.42
C LYS A 52 2.02 12.66 2.97
N ALA A 53 1.20 13.32 2.16
CA ALA A 53 1.60 13.69 0.81
C ALA A 53 2.42 14.99 0.83
N ARG A 54 3.54 14.99 0.10
CA ARG A 54 4.33 16.20 -0.20
C ARG A 54 3.98 16.68 -1.59
N ARG A 55 4.04 17.98 -1.82
CA ARG A 55 4.05 18.51 -3.19
C ARG A 55 5.35 18.04 -3.87
N PRO A 56 5.35 17.68 -5.17
CA PRO A 56 6.59 17.38 -5.88
C PRO A 56 7.60 18.53 -5.71
N GLY A 57 8.77 18.24 -5.13
CA GLY A 57 9.80 19.25 -4.83
C GLY A 57 9.43 20.32 -3.79
N GLY A 58 8.31 20.16 -3.08
CA GLY A 58 7.76 21.20 -2.20
C GLY A 58 7.54 20.76 -0.75
N PRO A 59 7.01 21.68 0.08
CA PRO A 59 6.74 21.40 1.48
C PRO A 59 5.66 20.32 1.65
N LEU A 60 5.59 19.78 2.88
CA LEU A 60 4.52 18.87 3.28
C LEU A 60 3.17 19.57 3.13
N LEU A 61 2.15 18.85 2.63
CA LEU A 61 0.81 19.40 2.56
C LEU A 61 0.30 19.71 3.98
N PRO A 62 -0.50 20.78 4.13
CA PRO A 62 -1.06 21.16 5.43
C PRO A 62 -1.83 20.00 6.03
N LEU A 63 -1.76 19.89 7.36
CA LEU A 63 -2.46 18.85 8.10
C LEU A 63 -3.97 19.12 7.99
N GLN A 64 -4.67 18.20 7.35
CA GLN A 64 -6.12 18.22 7.31
C GLN A 64 -6.65 16.85 7.71
N TYR A 65 -7.93 16.82 8.03
CA TYR A 65 -8.64 15.62 8.41
C TYR A 65 -9.92 15.57 7.60
N LYS A 66 -10.21 14.40 7.03
CA LYS A 66 -11.39 14.20 6.21
C LYS A 66 -12.64 14.16 7.08
N GLU A 67 -12.59 13.33 8.12
CA GLU A 67 -13.72 12.98 8.99
C GLU A 67 -13.20 12.78 10.42
N GLY A 68 -14.11 12.92 11.39
CA GLY A 68 -13.80 12.74 12.80
C GLY A 68 -14.96 12.21 13.62
N TRP A 69 -14.63 11.50 14.69
CA TRP A 69 -15.55 11.06 15.72
C TRP A 69 -15.01 11.42 17.10
N MET A 70 -15.88 11.87 17.98
CA MET A 70 -15.57 12.19 19.38
C MET A 70 -16.64 11.60 20.29
N GLU A 71 -16.24 10.76 21.24
CA GLU A 71 -17.12 10.12 22.21
C GLU A 71 -17.11 10.91 23.53
N PHE A 72 -18.30 11.34 23.95
CA PHE A 72 -18.56 11.90 25.27
C PHE A 72 -19.00 10.81 26.24
N THR A 73 -18.78 11.04 27.53
CA THR A 73 -19.29 10.17 28.60
C THR A 73 -20.81 10.17 28.66
N SER A 74 -21.46 11.31 28.37
CA SER A 74 -22.91 11.51 28.36
C SER A 74 -23.42 11.85 26.96
N ALA A 75 -24.53 11.22 26.56
CA ALA A 75 -25.22 11.48 25.30
C ALA A 75 -25.89 12.85 25.28
N SER A 76 -26.39 13.31 26.43
CA SER A 76 -26.98 14.65 26.56
C SER A 76 -25.93 15.74 26.31
N ASP A 77 -24.74 15.58 26.88
CA ASP A 77 -23.63 16.52 26.70
C ASP A 77 -23.19 16.57 25.23
N ALA A 78 -23.10 15.41 24.57
CA ALA A 78 -22.81 15.34 23.15
C ALA A 78 -23.89 16.07 22.33
N GLN A 79 -25.17 15.79 22.58
CA GLN A 79 -26.27 16.43 21.87
C GLN A 79 -26.24 17.95 22.05
N HIS A 80 -26.05 18.42 23.28
CA HIS A 80 -25.93 19.83 23.60
C HIS A 80 -24.72 20.47 22.90
N ALA A 81 -23.55 19.82 22.95
CA ALA A 81 -22.35 20.28 22.26
C ALA A 81 -22.55 20.41 20.74
N ALA A 82 -23.23 19.44 20.12
CA ALA A 82 -23.54 19.49 18.68
C ALA A 82 -24.45 20.69 18.35
N LEU A 83 -25.51 20.89 19.14
CA LEU A 83 -26.45 22.00 18.94
C LEU A 83 -25.78 23.36 19.10
N CYS A 84 -24.94 23.51 20.14
CA CYS A 84 -24.27 24.77 20.41
C CYS A 84 -23.15 25.08 19.43
N MET A 85 -22.35 24.08 19.03
CA MET A 85 -21.16 24.31 18.22
C MET A 85 -21.41 24.29 16.73
N ASN A 86 -22.40 23.53 16.25
CA ASN A 86 -22.65 23.44 14.82
C ASN A 86 -22.99 24.82 14.23
N GLY A 87 -22.28 25.22 13.18
CA GLY A 87 -22.42 26.54 12.57
C GLY A 87 -21.75 27.70 13.32
N GLN A 88 -21.13 27.46 14.49
CA GLN A 88 -20.35 28.50 15.17
C GLN A 88 -19.00 28.72 14.50
N ALA A 89 -18.55 29.98 14.50
CA ALA A 89 -17.20 30.32 14.06
C ALA A 89 -16.16 29.83 15.07
N ILE A 90 -15.02 29.38 14.55
CA ILE A 90 -13.90 28.97 15.38
C ILE A 90 -13.21 30.18 15.98
N ASP A 91 -13.20 30.21 17.31
CA ASP A 91 -12.46 31.19 18.08
C ASP A 91 -11.00 30.77 18.25
N VAL A 92 -10.15 31.25 17.35
CA VAL A 92 -8.70 31.10 17.40
C VAL A 92 -8.04 32.46 17.10
N LYS A 93 -6.73 32.57 17.32
CA LYS A 93 -5.98 33.76 16.92
C LYS A 93 -6.21 34.09 15.45
N ARG A 94 -6.52 35.37 15.14
CA ARG A 94 -6.86 35.87 13.79
C ARG A 94 -5.82 35.55 12.70
N GLN A 95 -4.55 35.34 13.09
CA GLN A 95 -3.47 34.97 12.16
C GLN A 95 -3.55 33.52 11.66
N ARG A 96 -4.31 32.64 12.34
CA ARG A 96 -4.44 31.24 11.94
C ARG A 96 -5.41 31.11 10.77
N ARG A 97 -5.13 30.17 9.87
CA ARG A 97 -5.97 29.88 8.69
C ARG A 97 -7.38 29.39 9.03
N CYS A 98 -7.56 28.80 10.22
CA CYS A 98 -8.84 28.30 10.69
C CYS A 98 -9.72 29.37 11.36
N TYR A 99 -9.23 30.60 11.54
CA TYR A 99 -10.03 31.68 12.10
C TYR A 99 -11.27 31.96 11.24
N GLY A 100 -12.44 32.08 11.89
CA GLY A 100 -13.70 32.38 11.23
C GLY A 100 -14.30 31.26 10.39
N GLN A 101 -13.63 30.10 10.24
CA GLN A 101 -14.28 28.93 9.65
C GLN A 101 -15.36 28.40 10.60
N LEU A 102 -16.40 27.80 10.04
CA LEU A 102 -17.53 27.28 10.81
C LEU A 102 -17.30 25.82 11.20
N TRP A 103 -17.74 25.46 12.40
CA TRP A 103 -17.82 24.07 12.84
C TRP A 103 -18.94 23.33 12.09
N THR A 104 -18.66 22.10 11.66
CA THR A 104 -19.66 21.20 11.04
C THR A 104 -19.73 19.91 11.83
N VAL A 105 -20.65 19.85 12.79
CA VAL A 105 -20.72 18.77 13.78
C VAL A 105 -22.15 18.27 13.91
N ARG A 106 -22.32 16.96 14.02
CA ARG A 106 -23.62 16.32 14.18
C ARG A 106 -23.55 15.30 15.31
N PHE A 107 -24.58 15.25 16.13
CA PHE A 107 -24.78 14.15 17.07
C PHE A 107 -25.26 12.92 16.32
N MET A 108 -24.73 11.75 16.68
CA MET A 108 -25.16 10.46 16.12
C MET A 108 -25.97 9.70 17.17
N ASP A 109 -27.29 9.64 16.97
CA ASP A 109 -28.17 8.85 17.82
C ASP A 109 -28.06 7.35 17.53
N GLY A 110 -28.19 6.53 18.56
CA GLY A 110 -28.06 5.07 18.47
C GLY A 110 -26.67 4.55 18.04
N PHE A 111 -25.68 5.42 17.92
CA PHE A 111 -24.35 5.07 17.46
C PHE A 111 -23.36 4.95 18.62
N THR A 112 -22.72 3.79 18.74
CA THR A 112 -21.66 3.57 19.73
C THR A 112 -20.28 3.58 19.08
N TRP A 113 -19.27 4.02 19.81
CA TRP A 113 -17.89 3.99 19.35
C TRP A 113 -17.40 2.58 19.01
N ASP A 114 -17.91 1.57 19.70
CA ASP A 114 -17.47 0.21 19.51
C ASP A 114 -17.90 -0.33 18.13
N LEU A 115 -19.06 0.08 17.61
CA LEU A 115 -19.48 -0.16 16.22
C LEU A 115 -18.50 0.46 15.22
N LEU A 116 -18.01 1.69 15.48
CA LEU A 116 -17.00 2.34 14.63
C LEU A 116 -15.69 1.56 14.56
N VAL A 117 -15.28 0.97 15.69
CA VAL A 117 -14.06 0.17 15.77
C VAL A 117 -14.27 -1.16 15.07
N GLU A 118 -15.39 -1.84 15.33
CA GLU A 118 -15.77 -3.10 14.72
C GLU A 118 -15.83 -2.99 13.20
N GLU A 119 -16.51 -1.97 12.65
CA GLU A 119 -16.59 -1.74 11.21
C GLU A 119 -15.19 -1.51 10.61
N ALA A 120 -14.36 -0.70 11.28
CA ALA A 120 -13.00 -0.43 10.84
C ALA A 120 -12.12 -1.68 10.88
N GLU A 121 -12.30 -2.57 11.85
CA GLU A 121 -11.62 -3.85 11.94
C GLU A 121 -12.13 -4.87 10.92
N GLY A 122 -13.44 -4.91 10.68
CA GLY A 122 -14.07 -5.69 9.62
C GLY A 122 -13.49 -5.36 8.26
N LYS A 123 -13.43 -4.07 7.90
CA LYS A 123 -12.79 -3.59 6.67
C LYS A 123 -11.32 -3.99 6.57
N ARG A 124 -10.57 -3.91 7.67
CA ARG A 124 -9.15 -4.36 7.70
C ARG A 124 -9.03 -5.87 7.53
N ARG A 125 -9.91 -6.66 8.16
CA ARG A 125 -9.93 -8.13 8.08
C ARG A 125 -10.25 -8.59 6.67
N ALA A 126 -11.29 -8.02 6.05
CA ALA A 126 -11.64 -8.30 4.66
C ALA A 126 -10.49 -7.99 3.69
N ARG A 127 -9.84 -6.83 3.85
CA ARG A 127 -8.67 -6.47 3.04
C ARG A 127 -7.52 -7.46 3.20
N ARG A 128 -7.19 -7.87 4.44
CA ARG A 128 -6.14 -8.86 4.69
C ARG A 128 -6.49 -10.23 4.12
N ALA A 129 -7.75 -10.65 4.23
CA ALA A 129 -8.23 -11.91 3.66
C ALA A 129 -8.06 -11.92 2.14
N ALA A 130 -8.48 -10.85 1.45
CA ALA A 130 -8.31 -10.69 0.01
C ALA A 130 -6.83 -10.73 -0.42
N GLU A 131 -5.94 -10.09 0.36
CA GLU A 131 -4.49 -10.12 0.08
C GLU A 131 -3.91 -11.54 0.25
N VAL A 132 -4.33 -12.26 1.29
CA VAL A 132 -3.91 -13.65 1.51
C VAL A 132 -4.44 -14.56 0.41
N GLU A 133 -5.68 -14.38 -0.02
CA GLU A 133 -6.29 -15.12 -1.11
C GLU A 133 -5.59 -14.87 -2.44
N ALA A 134 -5.34 -13.61 -2.79
CA ALA A 134 -4.54 -13.24 -3.97
C ALA A 134 -3.16 -13.91 -3.93
N ARG A 135 -2.47 -13.87 -2.79
CA ARG A 135 -1.16 -14.51 -2.62
C ARG A 135 -1.24 -16.06 -2.66
N ARG A 136 -2.37 -16.66 -2.29
CA ARG A 136 -2.61 -18.11 -2.43
C ARG A 136 -2.86 -18.47 -3.90
N ALA A 137 -3.66 -17.67 -4.61
CA ALA A 137 -3.90 -17.85 -6.04
C ALA A 137 -2.60 -17.74 -6.84
N GLU A 138 -1.79 -16.71 -6.59
CA GLU A 138 -0.46 -16.56 -7.21
C GLU A 138 0.45 -17.76 -6.92
N ARG A 139 0.46 -18.28 -5.69
CA ARG A 139 1.25 -19.46 -5.34
C ARG A 139 0.78 -20.71 -6.11
N SER A 140 -0.52 -20.92 -6.19
CA SER A 140 -1.11 -22.04 -6.93
C SER A 140 -0.75 -21.95 -8.43
N MET A 141 -0.92 -20.77 -9.04
CA MET A 141 -0.53 -20.53 -10.45
C MET A 141 0.96 -20.76 -10.69
N ASN A 142 1.82 -20.30 -9.77
CA ASN A 142 3.25 -20.52 -9.87
C ASN A 142 3.62 -22.00 -9.73
N GLU A 143 2.92 -22.75 -8.89
CA GLU A 143 3.14 -24.19 -8.73
C GLU A 143 2.70 -24.98 -9.96
N THR A 144 1.52 -24.68 -10.51
CA THR A 144 1.05 -25.33 -11.75
C THR A 144 1.99 -25.04 -12.92
N TYR A 145 2.45 -23.78 -13.06
CA TYR A 145 3.45 -23.42 -14.05
C TYR A 145 4.76 -24.22 -13.87
N ARG A 146 5.28 -24.32 -12.65
CA ARG A 146 6.48 -25.14 -12.35
C ARG A 146 6.28 -26.61 -12.72
N ARG A 147 5.12 -27.20 -12.41
CA ARG A 147 4.80 -28.59 -12.78
C ARG A 147 4.79 -28.77 -14.30
N MET A 148 4.16 -27.86 -15.05
CA MET A 148 4.12 -27.91 -16.51
C MET A 148 5.52 -27.79 -17.12
N VAL A 149 6.36 -26.89 -16.62
CA VAL A 149 7.76 -26.74 -17.09
C VAL A 149 8.56 -28.02 -16.82
N MET A 150 8.46 -28.58 -15.61
CA MET A 150 9.14 -29.84 -15.26
C MET A 150 8.70 -31.00 -16.16
N GLN A 151 7.40 -31.13 -16.44
CA GLN A 151 6.87 -32.14 -17.36
C GLN A 151 7.39 -31.94 -18.78
N ALA A 152 7.42 -30.70 -19.29
CA ALA A 152 7.95 -30.40 -20.61
C ALA A 152 9.45 -30.73 -20.72
N GLU A 153 10.25 -30.46 -19.68
CA GLU A 153 11.65 -30.86 -19.63
C GLU A 153 11.84 -32.37 -19.63
N GLN A 154 11.04 -33.10 -18.85
CA GLN A 154 11.06 -34.57 -18.83
C GLN A 154 10.72 -35.15 -20.21
N GLN A 155 9.68 -34.63 -20.87
CA GLN A 155 9.32 -35.05 -22.23
C GLN A 155 10.43 -34.74 -23.24
N ARG A 156 11.09 -33.57 -23.14
CA ARG A 156 12.24 -33.24 -23.99
C ARG A 156 13.41 -34.21 -23.76
N LYS A 157 13.75 -34.53 -22.52
CA LYS A 157 14.78 -35.53 -22.19
C LYS A 157 14.42 -36.92 -22.71
N ALA A 158 13.17 -37.35 -22.52
CA ALA A 158 12.68 -38.64 -23.00
C ALA A 158 12.72 -38.75 -24.53
N LYS A 159 12.46 -37.67 -25.28
CA LYS A 159 12.62 -37.63 -26.74
C LYS A 159 14.09 -37.59 -27.22
N ARG A 160 15.03 -37.10 -26.40
CA ARG A 160 16.46 -37.06 -26.74
C ARG A 160 17.17 -38.41 -26.53
N ARG A 161 16.81 -39.16 -25.48
CA ARG A 161 17.38 -40.49 -25.17
C ARG A 161 17.31 -41.52 -26.31
N PRO A 162 16.22 -41.65 -27.10
CA PRO A 162 16.20 -42.56 -28.24
C PRO A 162 17.03 -42.04 -29.42
N ARG A 163 17.19 -40.72 -29.60
CA ARG A 163 18.08 -40.18 -30.64
C ARG A 163 19.55 -40.43 -30.32
N GLU A 164 19.93 -40.24 -29.05
CA GLU A 164 21.29 -40.45 -28.57
C GLU A 164 21.66 -41.94 -28.51
N LYS A 165 20.71 -42.85 -28.24
CA LYS A 165 20.94 -44.30 -28.37
C LYS A 165 21.08 -44.77 -29.83
N VAL A 166 20.41 -44.14 -30.78
CA VAL A 166 20.54 -44.46 -32.21
C VAL A 166 21.86 -43.90 -32.77
N GLU A 167 22.29 -42.73 -32.31
CA GLU A 167 23.60 -42.15 -32.66
C GLU A 167 24.78 -42.88 -31.99
N ALA A 168 24.62 -43.38 -30.75
CA ALA A 168 25.64 -44.18 -30.07
C ALA A 168 25.74 -45.62 -30.62
N ALA A 169 24.64 -46.21 -31.07
CA ALA A 169 24.64 -47.53 -31.73
C ALA A 169 25.20 -47.48 -33.17
N SER A 170 25.19 -46.31 -33.83
CA SER A 170 25.86 -46.13 -35.14
C SER A 170 27.37 -45.86 -35.05
N HIS A 171 27.96 -45.87 -33.84
CA HIS A 171 29.39 -45.63 -33.62
C HIS A 171 30.11 -46.76 -32.86
N SER A 172 29.50 -47.94 -32.71
CA SER A 172 30.10 -49.09 -32.01
C SER A 172 30.39 -50.33 -32.88
N ASP A 173 30.26 -50.27 -34.20
CA ASP A 173 30.67 -51.36 -35.10
C ASP A 173 31.74 -50.86 -36.11
N ALA A 174 33.00 -50.83 -35.68
CA ALA A 174 34.19 -50.92 -36.53
C ALA A 174 35.44 -51.24 -35.67
N ASP A 175 35.81 -52.53 -35.73
CA ASP A 175 37.17 -53.10 -35.68
C ASP A 175 37.94 -53.27 -34.34
N ALA A 176 38.04 -54.55 -33.94
CA ALA A 176 39.22 -55.20 -33.35
C ALA A 176 39.95 -55.94 -34.51
N GLU A 177 41.26 -56.10 -34.69
CA GLU A 177 42.52 -56.09 -33.91
C GLU A 177 43.67 -55.53 -34.81
N GLY A 178 44.93 -55.26 -34.46
CA GLY A 178 45.80 -55.41 -33.29
C GLY A 178 47.26 -55.06 -33.69
N ASP A 179 48.13 -54.66 -32.74
CA ASP A 179 49.54 -55.08 -32.56
C ASP A 179 50.31 -54.09 -31.64
N ALA A 180 51.28 -54.64 -30.91
CA ALA A 180 51.87 -54.19 -29.65
C ALA A 180 53.05 -53.21 -29.76
N SER A 181 53.24 -52.39 -28.70
CA SER A 181 54.52 -52.22 -27.97
C SER A 181 54.47 -51.12 -26.86
N ASN A 182 54.27 -51.56 -25.62
CA ASN A 182 54.98 -51.30 -24.32
C ASN A 182 55.64 -49.92 -23.96
N PRO A 183 55.95 -49.62 -22.67
CA PRO A 183 55.07 -48.91 -21.73
C PRO A 183 55.75 -47.70 -21.00
N SER A 184 54.98 -46.81 -20.35
CA SER A 184 55.52 -46.03 -19.21
C SER A 184 54.48 -45.64 -18.17
N VAL A 185 54.65 -46.29 -17.02
CA VAL A 185 54.24 -45.98 -15.64
C VAL A 185 54.10 -44.49 -15.29
N ALA A 186 52.99 -44.11 -14.64
CA ALA A 186 52.99 -43.33 -13.39
C ALA A 186 51.59 -43.27 -12.77
N THR A 187 51.48 -43.88 -11.60
CA THR A 187 50.39 -43.84 -10.62
C THR A 187 50.39 -42.53 -9.83
N ASP A 188 49.22 -41.98 -9.50
CA ASP A 188 48.88 -41.52 -8.12
C ASP A 188 47.37 -41.17 -8.05
N SER A 189 46.53 -42.03 -7.49
CA SER A 189 45.95 -41.92 -6.14
C SER A 189 45.56 -40.51 -5.67
N GLY A 190 44.31 -40.38 -5.21
CA GLY A 190 44.07 -39.71 -3.93
C GLY A 190 43.32 -38.38 -3.92
N ALA A 191 42.04 -38.48 -3.52
CA ALA A 191 41.41 -37.67 -2.47
C ALA A 191 41.08 -36.17 -2.70
N SER A 192 39.77 -35.93 -2.82
CA SER A 192 38.95 -35.06 -1.95
C SER A 192 39.59 -33.81 -1.33
N ARG A 193 39.05 -32.62 -1.66
CA ARG A 193 38.86 -31.58 -0.64
C ARG A 193 37.73 -30.59 -0.95
N VAL A 194 36.81 -30.50 0.00
CA VAL A 194 35.85 -29.41 0.20
C VAL A 194 36.55 -28.14 0.68
N ARG A 195 36.23 -26.99 0.06
CA ARG A 195 36.12 -25.62 0.66
C ARG A 195 35.61 -24.70 -0.47
N GLY A 196 34.56 -23.91 -0.32
CA GLY A 196 34.31 -22.96 0.77
C GLY A 196 35.05 -21.66 0.45
N GLY A 197 34.40 -20.72 -0.25
CA GLY A 197 35.02 -19.46 -0.66
C GLY A 197 34.02 -18.42 -1.18
N THR A 198 33.54 -17.59 -0.26
CA THR A 198 32.84 -16.32 -0.49
C THR A 198 33.65 -15.36 -1.35
N GLY A 199 33.02 -14.77 -2.38
CA GLY A 199 33.66 -13.81 -3.28
C GLY A 199 32.66 -12.83 -3.89
N ARG A 200 32.45 -11.73 -3.18
CA ARG A 200 31.74 -10.50 -3.60
C ARG A 200 32.32 -10.00 -4.93
N ARG A 201 31.49 -9.88 -5.98
CA ARG A 201 31.83 -9.10 -7.18
C ARG A 201 30.69 -8.16 -7.54
N THR A 202 30.99 -6.88 -7.36
CA THR A 202 30.30 -5.72 -7.90
C THR A 202 30.32 -5.77 -9.42
N ALA A 203 29.16 -5.69 -10.06
CA ALA A 203 29.05 -5.41 -11.48
C ALA A 203 27.96 -4.35 -11.68
N ALA A 204 28.39 -3.11 -11.82
CA ALA A 204 27.59 -2.03 -12.37
C ALA A 204 27.16 -2.43 -13.79
N LYS A 205 25.85 -2.42 -14.05
CA LYS A 205 25.31 -2.47 -15.41
C LYS A 205 24.51 -1.20 -15.66
N SER A 206 25.12 -0.37 -16.48
CA SER A 206 24.55 0.77 -17.18
C SER A 206 23.29 0.37 -17.95
N PHE A 207 22.15 0.96 -17.60
CA PHE A 207 20.94 0.90 -18.42
C PHE A 207 20.97 2.03 -19.44
N THR A 208 21.16 1.67 -20.70
CA THR A 208 21.00 2.55 -21.86
C THR A 208 19.52 2.88 -22.07
N LYS A 209 19.25 4.18 -22.12
CA LYS A 209 17.95 4.81 -22.32
C LYS A 209 17.51 4.66 -23.78
N LEU A 210 16.51 3.83 -24.05
CA LEU A 210 15.80 3.82 -25.33
C LEU A 210 14.85 5.03 -25.38
N LYS A 211 15.15 5.98 -26.26
CA LYS A 211 14.27 7.09 -26.66
C LYS A 211 13.17 6.54 -27.57
N ALA A 212 11.91 6.63 -27.14
CA ALA A 212 10.77 6.49 -28.04
C ALA A 212 10.60 7.80 -28.83
N HIS A 213 10.70 7.71 -30.15
CA HIS A 213 10.30 8.76 -31.08
C HIS A 213 8.76 8.80 -31.16
N SER A 214 8.15 9.87 -30.66
CA SER A 214 6.75 10.18 -30.96
C SER A 214 6.71 11.08 -32.19
N ALA A 215 6.09 10.58 -33.26
CA ALA A 215 5.88 11.28 -34.50
C ALA A 215 4.95 12.49 -34.29
N LYS A 216 5.34 13.62 -34.89
CA LYS A 216 4.48 14.78 -35.15
C LYS A 216 3.39 14.36 -36.12
N LYS A 217 2.12 14.63 -35.77
CA LYS A 217 1.08 14.86 -36.77
C LYS A 217 0.45 16.22 -36.49
N SER A 218 0.76 17.13 -37.39
CA SER A 218 0.18 18.45 -37.57
C SER A 218 -1.22 18.30 -38.17
N GLU A 219 -2.22 18.91 -37.56
CA GLU A 219 -3.44 19.31 -38.25
C GLU A 219 -3.56 20.82 -38.13
N LEU A 220 -3.61 21.46 -39.30
CA LEU A 220 -3.79 22.89 -39.47
C LEU A 220 -5.25 23.26 -39.23
N ASP A 221 -5.42 24.36 -38.53
CA ASP A 221 -6.67 25.09 -38.31
C ASP A 221 -6.77 26.20 -39.36
N PRO A 222 -7.77 26.19 -40.27
CA PRO A 222 -8.04 27.31 -41.14
C PRO A 222 -9.37 27.97 -40.75
N THR A 223 -9.32 29.15 -40.12
CA THR A 223 -9.95 30.34 -40.69
C THR A 223 -9.61 31.61 -39.91
N LYS A 224 -9.22 32.60 -40.71
CA LYS A 224 -8.73 33.93 -40.36
C LYS A 224 -9.89 34.89 -40.10
N LYS A 225 -9.68 35.77 -39.12
CA LYS A 225 -9.98 37.22 -39.13
C LYS A 225 -11.41 37.67 -39.46
N VAL A 226 -12.09 38.22 -38.45
CA VAL A 226 -12.81 39.50 -38.62
C VAL A 226 -12.33 40.50 -37.56
N LYS A 227 -12.10 41.70 -38.06
CA LYS A 227 -11.32 42.81 -37.56
C LYS A 227 -12.17 43.68 -36.63
N ARG A 228 -11.61 44.04 -35.47
CA ARG A 228 -12.11 45.11 -34.61
C ARG A 228 -12.20 46.41 -35.41
N ARG A 229 -13.33 47.11 -35.30
CA ARG A 229 -13.41 48.57 -35.43
C ARG A 229 -14.07 49.10 -34.16
N ARG A 230 -13.26 49.80 -33.36
CA ARG A 230 -13.73 50.94 -32.57
C ARG A 230 -13.79 52.12 -33.54
N ASP A 231 -14.79 52.98 -33.37
CA ASP A 231 -14.66 54.44 -33.34
C ASP A 231 -16.05 55.08 -33.23
N ALA A 232 -16.09 56.21 -32.51
CA ALA A 232 -17.19 57.12 -32.18
C ALA A 232 -18.16 56.68 -31.08
#